data_AF-A0A7S2ZV23-F1
#
_entry.id   AF-A0A7S2ZV23-F1
#
_cell.length_a   1.000
_cell.length_b   1.000
_cell.length_c   1.000
_cell.angle_alpha   90.00
_cell.angle_beta   90.00
_cell.angle_gamma   90.00
#
_symmetry.space_group_name_H-M   'P 1'
#
loop_
_entity.id
_entity.type
_entity.pdbx_description
1 polymer ?
#
loop_
_entity_poly.entity_id
_entity_poly.type
_entity_poly.pdbx_seq_one_letter_code
_entity_poly.pdbx_strand_id
1 'polypeptide(L)'
;MEDVVLRCCSALGLERKVVNAATELANKARDLDRVYGRTPVSIAAACIFIICQLGPQDERKTAKQVSDAALVAEVTIRAAYNKIYPHLKGILPEGYENSERFKDLPVPQTES
;
A
#
# COMPACT_ATOMS: atom_id res chain seq x y z
N MET A 1 10.22 9.36 0.49
CA MET A 1 9.11 8.37 0.37
C MET A 1 8.22 8.78 -0.78
N GLU A 2 7.82 10.05 -0.79
CA GLU A 2 7.03 10.69 -1.84
C GLU A 2 7.48 10.37 -3.27
N ASP A 3 8.77 10.51 -3.62
CA ASP A 3 9.26 10.20 -4.98
C ASP A 3 8.96 8.78 -5.45
N VAL A 4 9.06 7.79 -4.54
CA VAL A 4 8.80 6.39 -4.86
C VAL A 4 7.32 6.17 -5.12
N VAL A 5 6.47 6.74 -4.26
CA VAL A 5 5.01 6.63 -4.39
C VAL A 5 4.54 7.30 -5.67
N LEU A 6 4.99 8.53 -5.93
CA LEU A 6 4.68 9.29 -7.15
C LEU A 6 5.00 8.50 -8.42
N ARG A 7 6.20 7.93 -8.51
CA ARG A 7 6.63 7.14 -9.67
C ARG A 7 5.77 5.90 -9.87
N CYS A 8 5.50 5.14 -8.80
CA CYS A 8 4.70 3.93 -8.87
C CYS A 8 3.24 4.24 -9.23
N CYS A 9 2.62 5.23 -8.59
CA CYS A 9 1.25 5.63 -8.86
C CYS A 9 1.09 6.19 -10.28
N SER A 10 2.07 6.95 -10.78
CA SER A 10 2.08 7.42 -12.16
C SER A 10 2.16 6.27 -13.17
N ALA A 11 2.98 5.24 -12.91
CA ALA A 11 3.05 4.06 -13.75
C ALA A 11 1.74 3.23 -13.75
N LEU A 12 0.97 3.31 -12.66
CA LEU A 12 -0.32 2.63 -12.50
C LEU A 12 -1.52 3.44 -13.03
N GLY A 13 -1.30 4.70 -13.44
CA GLY A 13 -2.35 5.61 -13.89
C GLY A 13 -3.38 5.95 -12.81
N LEU A 14 -2.93 6.09 -11.55
CA LEU A 14 -3.81 6.40 -10.42
C LEU A 14 -4.11 7.89 -10.33
N GLU A 15 -5.30 8.26 -9.86
CA GLU A 15 -5.65 9.66 -9.68
C GLU A 15 -4.89 10.30 -8.52
N ARG A 16 -4.80 11.64 -8.54
CA ARG A 16 -4.11 12.42 -7.50
C ARG A 16 -4.64 12.14 -6.09
N LYS A 17 -5.93 11.82 -5.94
CA LYS A 17 -6.53 11.47 -4.65
C LYS A 17 -5.91 10.20 -4.07
N VAL A 18 -5.78 9.15 -4.88
CA VAL A 18 -5.12 7.90 -4.49
C VAL A 18 -3.64 8.09 -4.24
N VAL A 19 -2.96 8.89 -5.08
CA VAL A 19 -1.54 9.22 -4.90
C VAL A 19 -1.29 9.87 -3.53
N ASN A 20 -2.12 10.84 -3.16
CA ASN A 20 -2.01 11.54 -1.88
C ASN A 20 -2.26 10.59 -0.71
N ALA A 21 -3.32 9.79 -0.78
CA ALA A 21 -3.66 8.80 0.24
C ALA A 21 -2.55 7.74 0.42
N ALA A 22 -2.00 7.22 -0.69
CA ALA A 22 -0.90 6.27 -0.66
C ALA A 22 0.37 6.89 -0.08
N THR A 23 0.64 8.16 -0.37
CA THR A 23 1.80 8.89 0.16
C THR A 23 1.69 9.10 1.67
N GLU A 24 0.51 9.49 2.15
CA GLU A 24 0.25 9.66 3.58
C GLU A 24 0.39 8.32 4.33
N LEU A 25 -0.24 7.25 3.82
CA LEU A 25 -0.13 5.92 4.40
C LEU A 25 1.33 5.44 4.41
N ALA A 26 2.06 5.62 3.32
CA ALA A 26 3.47 5.24 3.21
C ALA A 26 4.35 5.98 4.23
N ASN A 27 4.09 7.26 4.47
CA ASN A 27 4.82 8.03 5.47
C ASN A 27 4.54 7.51 6.89
N LYS A 28 3.26 7.29 7.25
CA LYS A 28 2.88 6.71 8.55
C LYS A 28 3.42 5.29 8.75
N ALA A 29 3.35 4.46 7.70
CA ALA A 29 3.86 3.09 7.72
C ALA A 29 5.39 3.04 7.85
N ARG A 30 6.13 3.98 7.23
CA ARG A 30 7.58 4.08 7.38
C ARG A 30 8.01 4.33 8.83
N ASP A 31 7.25 5.13 9.56
CA ASP A 31 7.54 5.42 10.96
C ASP A 31 7.28 4.20 11.86
N LEU A 32 6.35 3.32 11.48
CA LEU A 32 6.14 2.01 12.10
C LEU A 32 7.21 0.97 11.73
N ASP A 33 7.63 0.93 10.46
CA ASP A 33 8.57 -0.08 9.91
C ASP A 33 10.04 0.24 10.23
N ARG A 34 10.34 1.32 10.95
CA ARG A 34 11.68 1.57 11.53
C ARG A 34 12.24 0.38 12.32
N VAL A 35 11.37 -0.55 12.73
CA VAL A 35 11.68 -1.77 13.50
C VAL A 35 11.86 -3.03 12.62
N TYR A 36 11.29 -3.10 11.40
CA TYR A 36 11.25 -4.35 10.62
C TYR A 36 12.24 -4.42 9.45
N GLY A 37 13.02 -3.36 9.21
CA GLY A 37 14.17 -3.37 8.30
C GLY A 37 13.82 -3.50 6.81
N ARG A 38 12.60 -3.13 6.41
CA ARG A 38 12.18 -3.20 5.00
C ARG A 38 12.65 -1.97 4.22
N THR A 39 12.81 -2.15 2.90
CA THR A 39 13.18 -1.03 2.03
C THR A 39 12.00 -0.07 1.86
N PRO A 40 12.24 1.25 1.70
CA PRO A 40 11.18 2.22 1.43
C PRO A 40 10.29 1.87 0.24
N VAL A 41 10.87 1.21 -0.78
CA VAL A 41 10.13 0.80 -1.99
C VAL A 41 9.13 -0.32 -1.69
N SER A 42 9.52 -1.31 -0.88
CA SER A 42 8.61 -2.39 -0.47
C SER A 42 7.42 -1.87 0.33
N ILE A 43 7.67 -0.93 1.25
CA ILE A 43 6.64 -0.30 2.07
C ILE A 43 5.70 0.53 1.19
N ALA A 44 6.25 1.36 0.29
CA ALA A 44 5.47 2.16 -0.64
C ALA A 44 4.57 1.29 -1.53
N ALA A 45 5.11 0.20 -2.10
CA ALA A 45 4.35 -0.74 -2.91
C ALA A 45 3.18 -1.38 -2.14
N ALA A 46 3.40 -1.82 -0.90
CA ALA A 46 2.34 -2.35 -0.06
C ALA A 46 1.26 -1.31 0.27
N CYS A 47 1.66 -0.06 0.57
CA CYS A 47 0.71 1.03 0.84
C CYS A 47 -0.14 1.37 -0.38
N ILE A 48 0.46 1.45 -1.57
CA ILE A 48 -0.26 1.66 -2.82
C ILE A 48 -1.27 0.54 -3.05
N PHE A 49 -0.85 -0.71 -2.88
CA PHE A 49 -1.74 -1.86 -3.01
C PHE A 49 -2.95 -1.73 -2.07
N ILE A 50 -2.74 -1.40 -0.80
CA ILE A 50 -3.80 -1.23 0.20
C ILE A 50 -4.79 -0.13 -0.23
N ILE A 51 -4.28 1.06 -0.58
CA ILE A 51 -5.13 2.19 -1.00
C ILE A 51 -5.91 1.85 -2.26
N CYS A 52 -5.31 1.17 -3.23
CA CYS A 52 -6.02 0.75 -4.43
C CYS A 52 -7.13 -0.27 -4.13
N GLN A 53 -6.96 -1.16 -3.14
CA GLN A 53 -8.03 -2.11 -2.76
C GLN A 53 -9.20 -1.44 -2.04
N LEU A 54 -8.89 -0.47 -1.17
CA LEU A 54 -9.87 0.30 -0.41
C LEU A 54 -10.54 1.41 -1.24
N GLY A 55 -9.85 1.91 -2.26
CA GLY A 55 -10.31 2.96 -3.18
C GLY A 55 -11.30 2.44 -4.24
N PRO A 56 -11.83 3.32 -5.10
CA PRO A 56 -12.80 3.01 -6.16
C PRO A 56 -12.45 1.78 -6.99
N GLN A 57 -13.47 1.09 -7.52
CA GLN A 57 -13.26 -0.18 -8.24
C GLN A 57 -12.39 -0.01 -9.49
N ASP A 58 -12.49 1.12 -10.16
CA ASP A 58 -11.69 1.51 -11.34
C ASP A 58 -10.21 1.78 -11.01
N GLU A 59 -9.89 2.11 -9.74
CA GLU A 59 -8.52 2.33 -9.28
C GLU A 59 -7.87 1.08 -8.66
N ARG A 60 -8.60 -0.05 -8.59
CA ARG A 60 -8.07 -1.31 -8.04
C ARG A 60 -6.88 -1.81 -8.85
N LYS A 61 -5.78 -2.09 -8.15
CA LYS A 61 -4.57 -2.70 -8.72
C LYS A 61 -4.23 -3.98 -7.98
N THR A 62 -3.91 -5.02 -8.75
CA THR A 62 -3.43 -6.30 -8.24
C THR A 62 -1.99 -6.18 -7.73
N ALA A 63 -1.57 -7.10 -6.86
CA ALA A 63 -0.18 -7.16 -6.39
C ALA A 63 0.81 -7.27 -7.56
N LYS A 64 0.45 -8.00 -8.62
CA LYS A 64 1.21 -8.11 -9.87
C LYS A 64 1.43 -6.75 -10.54
N GLN A 65 0.36 -5.98 -10.75
CA GLN A 65 0.46 -4.65 -11.37
C GLN A 65 1.34 -3.72 -10.53
N VAL A 66 1.21 -3.76 -9.21
CA VAL A 66 2.03 -2.95 -8.31
C VAL A 66 3.49 -3.42 -8.32
N SER A 67 3.73 -4.74 -8.38
CA SER A 67 5.05 -5.35 -8.54
C SER A 67 5.75 -4.85 -9.80
N ASP A 68 5.04 -4.85 -10.93
CA ASP A 68 5.57 -4.37 -12.21
C ASP A 68 5.90 -2.86 -12.17
N ALA A 69 5.05 -2.05 -11.51
CA ALA A 69 5.26 -0.61 -11.38
C ALA A 69 6.39 -0.23 -10.41
N ALA A 70 6.52 -0.96 -9.30
CA ALA A 70 7.49 -0.70 -8.25
C ALA A 70 8.81 -1.45 -8.45
N LEU A 71 8.89 -2.37 -9.42
CA LEU A 71 10.04 -3.23 -9.69
C LEU A 71 10.46 -4.05 -8.46
N VAL A 72 9.48 -4.55 -7.70
CA VAL A 72 9.68 -5.40 -6.52
C VAL A 72 8.84 -6.65 -6.64
N ALA A 73 9.32 -7.79 -6.13
CA ALA A 73 8.58 -9.04 -6.24
C ALA A 73 7.24 -8.99 -5.47
N GLU A 74 6.20 -9.65 -5.99
CA GLU A 74 4.89 -9.76 -5.33
C GLU A 74 5.00 -10.29 -3.89
N VAL A 75 5.89 -11.25 -3.66
CA VAL A 75 6.16 -11.80 -2.32
C VAL A 75 6.68 -10.73 -1.35
N THR A 76 7.46 -9.77 -1.83
CA THR A 76 7.96 -8.64 -1.04
C THR A 76 6.84 -7.68 -0.69
N ILE A 77 5.92 -7.41 -1.63
CA ILE A 77 4.73 -6.59 -1.39
C ILE A 77 3.84 -7.25 -0.34
N ARG A 78 3.59 -8.56 -0.47
CA ARG A 78 2.77 -9.33 0.48
C ARG A 78 3.40 -9.36 1.87
N ALA A 79 4.71 -9.58 1.96
CA ALA A 79 5.42 -9.56 3.24
C ALA A 79 5.32 -8.19 3.94
N ALA A 80 5.47 -7.09 3.20
CA ALA A 80 5.29 -5.74 3.75
C ALA A 80 3.82 -5.47 4.12
N TYR A 81 2.87 -5.86 3.27
CA TYR A 81 1.44 -5.79 3.55
C TYR A 81 1.07 -6.50 4.86
N ASN A 82 1.56 -7.73 5.06
CA ASN A 82 1.29 -8.51 6.27
C ASN A 82 1.76 -7.81 7.55
N LYS A 83 2.85 -7.03 7.47
CA LYS A 83 3.36 -6.25 8.61
C LYS A 83 2.54 -4.98 8.86
N ILE A 84 2.06 -4.33 7.79
CA ILE A 84 1.27 -3.11 7.88
C ILE A 84 -0.18 -3.40 8.32
N TYR A 85 -0.75 -4.52 7.86
CA TYR A 85 -2.14 -4.91 8.08
C TYR A 85 -2.65 -4.77 9.53
N PRO A 86 -1.97 -5.30 10.57
CA PRO A 86 -2.44 -5.16 11.95
C PRO A 86 -2.50 -3.71 12.45
N HIS A 87 -1.73 -2.80 11.85
CA HIS A 87 -1.67 -1.40 12.23
C HIS A 87 -2.56 -0.48 11.40
N LEU A 88 -3.11 -0.98 10.28
CA LEU A 88 -3.84 -0.17 9.29
C LEU A 88 -4.88 0.75 9.92
N LYS A 89 -5.74 0.25 10.83
CA LYS A 89 -6.79 1.07 11.45
C LYS A 89 -6.29 2.35 12.14
N GLY A 90 -5.04 2.40 12.57
CA GLY A 90 -4.43 3.58 13.21
C GLY A 90 -3.61 4.46 12.28
N ILE A 91 -3.38 4.06 11.04
CA ILE A 91 -2.50 4.77 10.09
C ILE A 91 -3.14 5.04 8.73
N LEU A 92 -4.39 4.64 8.52
CA LEU A 92 -5.08 4.96 7.28
C LEU A 92 -5.17 6.48 7.07
N PRO A 93 -5.16 6.93 5.81
CA PRO A 93 -5.43 8.32 5.48
C PRO A 93 -6.92 8.62 5.62
N GLU A 94 -7.24 9.90 5.82
CA GLU A 94 -8.61 10.38 5.93
C GLU A 94 -9.45 9.94 4.72
N GLY A 95 -10.67 9.47 4.97
CA GLY A 95 -11.57 8.93 3.93
C GLY A 95 -11.39 7.44 3.61
N TYR A 96 -10.34 6.80 4.12
CA TYR A 96 -10.13 5.34 3.99
C TYR A 96 -10.38 4.57 5.30
N GLU A 97 -10.48 5.28 6.43
CA GLU A 97 -10.54 4.74 7.80
C GLU A 97 -11.85 3.99 8.10
N ASN A 98 -12.97 4.46 7.54
CA ASN A 98 -14.31 3.90 7.72
C ASN A 98 -14.81 3.16 6.47
N SER A 99 -13.92 2.80 5.56
CA SER A 99 -14.33 2.09 4.36
C SER A 99 -14.87 0.71 4.74
N GLU A 100 -16.15 0.45 4.47
CA GLU A 100 -16.76 -0.90 4.59
C GLU A 100 -15.97 -1.97 3.81
N ARG A 101 -15.13 -1.51 2.89
CA ARG A 101 -14.23 -2.29 2.04
C ARG A 101 -12.98 -2.77 2.76
N PHE A 102 -12.83 -2.47 4.05
CA PHE A 102 -11.81 -3.13 4.85
C PHE A 102 -11.95 -4.67 4.81
N LYS A 103 -13.19 -5.16 4.63
CA LYS A 103 -13.49 -6.60 4.39
C LYS A 103 -13.03 -7.12 3.02
N ASP A 104 -12.79 -6.23 2.06
CA ASP A 104 -12.32 -6.57 0.71
C ASP A 104 -10.79 -6.70 0.67
N LEU A 105 -10.09 -6.27 1.72
CA LEU A 105 -8.66 -6.47 1.83
C LEU A 105 -8.34 -7.96 1.89
N PRO A 106 -7.35 -8.44 1.10
CA PRO A 106 -6.97 -9.85 1.14
C PRO A 106 -6.44 -10.18 2.54
N VAL A 107 -6.93 -11.25 3.14
CA VAL A 107 -6.43 -11.69 4.46
C VAL A 107 -4.92 -11.91 4.36
N PRO A 108 -4.10 -11.29 5.24
CA PRO A 108 -2.67 -11.51 5.24
C PRO A 108 -2.38 -13.00 5.45
N GLN A 109 -1.65 -13.59 4.52
CA GLN A 109 -1.21 -14.98 4.64
C GLN A 109 0.04 -15.00 5.51
N THR A 110 0.00 -15.65 6.66
CA THR A 110 1.21 -15.97 7.42
C THR A 110 2.14 -16.77 6.50
N GLU A 111 3.35 -16.25 6.28
CA GLU A 111 4.43 -17.00 5.64
C GLU A 111 4.64 -18.28 6.48
N SER A 112 4.24 -19.44 5.93
CA SER A 112 4.50 -20.77 6.50
C SER A 112 5.97 -21.16 6.34
#